data_AF-A0A4R5TU85-F1
#
_entry.id   AF-A0A4R5TU85-F1
#
_cell.length_a   1.000
_cell.length_b   1.000
_cell.length_c   1.000
_cell.angle_alpha   90.00
_cell.angle_beta   90.00
_cell.angle_gamma   90.00
#
_symmetry.space_group_name_H-M   'P 1'
#
loop_
_entity.id
_entity.type
_entity.pdbx_description
1 polymer ?
#
loop_
_entity_poly.entity_id
_entity_poly.type
_entity_poly.pdbx_seq_one_letter_code
_entity_poly.pdbx_strand_id
1 'polypeptide(L)'
;MVTATGPRYWSLLRDAPRGLLILLLKVYRRIVSPLYGPVCRFYPSCSAYALEAVTVHGAFRGSTLAVKRVLRCHPWNDGGVDHVPQGGRIFPEGKVPAIVVLNHPVIPDDDEGRLRGSRS
;
A
#
# COMPACT_ATOMS: atom_id res chain seq x y z
N MET A 1 -24.54 -13.60 -26.78
CA MET A 1 -23.81 -14.03 -25.56
C MET A 1 -22.46 -14.60 -25.99
N VAL A 2 -21.39 -13.80 -25.94
CA VAL A 2 -20.03 -14.26 -26.29
C VAL A 2 -19.29 -14.51 -24.99
N THR A 3 -19.31 -15.75 -24.51
CA THR A 3 -18.44 -16.20 -23.41
C THR A 3 -17.07 -16.51 -24.00
N ALA A 4 -16.18 -15.52 -24.04
CA ALA A 4 -14.78 -15.72 -24.36
C ALA A 4 -14.08 -16.42 -23.17
N THR A 5 -14.22 -17.74 -23.07
CA THR A 5 -13.41 -18.57 -22.17
C THR A 5 -12.05 -18.81 -22.81
N GLY A 6 -11.22 -17.76 -22.92
CA GLY A 6 -9.79 -17.96 -23.09
C GLY A 6 -9.22 -18.73 -21.89
N PRO A 7 -8.08 -19.44 -22.01
CA PRO A 7 -7.58 -20.24 -20.91
C PRO A 7 -7.31 -19.34 -19.69
N ARG A 8 -8.19 -19.42 -18.67
CA ARG A 8 -8.08 -18.69 -17.40
C ARG A 8 -6.71 -18.90 -16.72
N TYR A 9 -5.98 -19.94 -17.13
CA TYR A 9 -4.66 -20.25 -16.62
C TYR A 9 -3.60 -19.17 -16.91
N TRP A 10 -3.65 -18.48 -18.07
CA TRP A 10 -2.65 -17.45 -18.42
C TRP A 10 -2.80 -16.18 -17.59
N SER A 11 -4.04 -15.78 -17.28
CA SER A 11 -4.29 -14.67 -16.36
C SER A 11 -3.94 -15.05 -14.93
N LEU A 12 -4.27 -16.28 -14.50
CA LEU A 12 -3.91 -16.80 -13.19
C LEU A 12 -2.38 -16.90 -13.00
N LEU A 13 -1.62 -17.36 -13.98
CA LEU A 13 -0.15 -17.39 -13.93
C LEU A 13 0.47 -16.00 -13.85
N ARG A 14 -0.10 -15.03 -14.58
CA ARG A 14 0.39 -13.65 -14.57
C ARG A 14 0.13 -12.95 -13.24
N ASP A 15 -0.98 -13.27 -12.57
CA ASP A 15 -1.39 -12.68 -11.30
C ASP A 15 -0.91 -13.47 -10.06
N ALA A 16 -0.56 -14.74 -10.20
CA ALA A 16 0.01 -15.59 -9.15
C ALA A 16 1.17 -14.95 -8.37
N PRO A 17 2.22 -14.38 -9.00
CA PRO A 17 3.35 -13.82 -8.26
C PRO A 17 2.93 -12.64 -7.37
N ARG A 18 1.93 -11.86 -7.79
CA ARG A 18 1.39 -10.76 -6.97
C ARG A 18 0.71 -11.32 -5.73
N GLY A 19 -0.14 -12.33 -5.89
CA GLY A 19 -0.85 -12.96 -4.77
C GLY A 19 0.13 -13.55 -3.75
N LEU A 20 1.17 -14.23 -4.24
CA LEU A 20 2.23 -14.79 -3.40
C LEU A 20 2.97 -13.70 -2.62
N LEU A 21 3.40 -12.61 -3.28
CA LEU A 21 4.09 -11.50 -2.61
C LEU A 21 3.20 -10.82 -1.57
N ILE A 22 1.91 -10.62 -1.86
CA ILE A 22 0.95 -10.06 -0.90
C ILE A 22 0.84 -10.95 0.34
N LEU A 23 0.76 -12.27 0.14
CA LEU A 23 0.71 -13.23 1.24
C LEU A 23 1.98 -13.15 2.10
N LEU A 24 3.16 -13.19 1.47
CA LEU A 24 4.45 -13.08 2.16
C LEU A 24 4.56 -11.78 2.95
N LEU A 25 4.18 -10.63 2.36
CA LEU A 25 4.22 -9.34 3.03
C LEU A 25 3.24 -9.26 4.22
N LYS A 26 2.05 -9.88 4.12
CA LYS A 26 1.10 -9.97 5.23
C LYS A 26 1.66 -10.82 6.38
N VAL A 27 2.22 -11.99 6.06
CA VAL A 27 2.84 -12.88 7.04
C VAL A 27 4.02 -12.19 7.71
N TYR A 28 4.90 -11.57 6.93
CA TYR A 28 6.03 -10.78 7.43
C TYR A 28 5.56 -9.69 8.39
N ARG A 29 4.54 -8.90 8.04
CA ARG A 29 4.00 -7.87 8.94
C ARG A 29 3.39 -8.45 10.21
N ARG A 30 2.74 -9.62 10.15
CA ARG A 30 2.13 -10.22 11.34
C ARG A 30 3.15 -10.77 12.33
N ILE A 31 4.26 -11.30 11.82
CA ILE A 31 5.29 -11.98 12.63
C ILE A 31 6.44 -11.03 13.01
N VAL A 32 6.94 -10.25 12.05
CA VAL A 32 8.15 -9.43 12.21
C VAL A 32 7.85 -8.04 12.76
N SER A 33 6.73 -7.42 12.35
CA SER A 33 6.37 -6.08 12.83
C SER A 33 6.29 -5.94 14.36
N PRO A 34 5.77 -6.91 15.15
CA PRO A 34 5.77 -6.80 16.61
C PRO A 34 7.17 -6.91 17.22
N LEU A 35 8.13 -7.51 16.52
CA LEU A 35 9.50 -7.72 17.01
C LEU A 35 10.45 -6.56 16.68
N TYR A 36 10.15 -5.77 15.64
CA TYR A 36 11.12 -4.83 15.04
C TYR A 36 10.86 -3.34 15.35
N GLY A 37 9.72 -2.99 15.94
CA GLY A 37 9.39 -1.60 16.31
C GLY A 37 9.35 -0.60 15.14
N PRO A 38 9.21 0.71 15.44
CA PRO A 38 9.13 1.77 14.43
C PRO A 38 10.52 2.19 13.93
N VAL A 39 11.16 1.36 13.12
CA VAL A 39 12.45 1.67 12.47
C VAL A 39 12.33 2.49 11.18
N CYS A 40 11.13 2.55 10.60
CA CYS A 40 10.91 3.25 9.34
C CYS A 40 10.90 4.77 9.57
N ARG A 41 11.72 5.52 8.83
CA ARG A 41 11.75 7.00 8.83
C ARG A 41 10.52 7.64 8.18
N PHE A 42 9.69 6.82 7.58
CA PHE A 42 8.83 7.18 6.48
C PHE A 42 7.44 6.62 6.76
N TYR A 43 6.42 7.45 6.55
CA TYR A 43 5.01 7.07 6.63
C TYR A 43 4.41 6.94 5.22
N PRO A 44 3.65 5.87 4.93
CA PRO A 44 3.52 4.64 5.72
C PRO A 44 4.86 3.86 5.78
N SER A 45 4.97 2.92 6.72
CA SER A 45 6.20 2.12 6.93
C SER A 45 6.60 1.36 5.67
N CYS A 46 7.89 1.01 5.51
CA CYS A 46 8.40 0.34 4.31
C CYS A 46 7.62 -0.94 3.95
N SER A 47 7.21 -1.73 4.95
CA SER A 47 6.41 -2.95 4.73
C SER A 47 4.95 -2.65 4.37
N ALA A 48 4.36 -1.59 4.92
CA ALA A 48 3.03 -1.13 4.56
C ALA A 48 3.00 -0.52 3.15
N TYR A 49 4.01 0.27 2.80
CA TYR A 49 4.26 0.80 1.46
C TYR A 49 4.44 -0.33 0.45
N ALA A 50 5.27 -1.35 0.78
CA ALA A 50 5.48 -2.50 -0.10
C ALA A 50 4.18 -3.28 -0.38
N LEU A 51 3.38 -3.52 0.66
CA LEU A 51 2.11 -4.22 0.53
C LEU A 51 1.12 -3.44 -0.34
N GLU A 52 1.03 -2.13 -0.16
CA GLU A 52 0.21 -1.26 -1.02
C GLU A 52 0.73 -1.22 -2.46
N ALA A 53 2.05 -1.04 -2.66
CA ALA A 53 2.67 -0.95 -3.98
C ALA A 53 2.44 -2.21 -4.81
N VAL A 54 2.63 -3.41 -4.24
CA VAL A 54 2.33 -4.68 -4.94
C VAL A 54 0.83 -4.83 -5.19
N THR A 55 -0.01 -4.34 -4.28
CA THR A 55 -1.47 -4.36 -4.44
C THR A 55 -1.91 -3.46 -5.60
N VAL A 56 -1.40 -2.24 -5.69
CA VAL A 56 -1.82 -1.24 -6.70
C VAL A 56 -1.13 -1.46 -8.05
N HIS A 57 0.18 -1.75 -8.06
CA HIS A 57 1.00 -1.81 -9.29
C HIS A 57 1.32 -3.23 -9.79
N GLY A 58 1.08 -4.26 -8.97
CA GLY A 58 1.42 -5.65 -9.29
C GLY A 58 2.83 -6.06 -8.85
N ALA A 59 3.21 -7.30 -9.12
CA ALA A 59 4.43 -7.91 -8.57
C ALA A 59 5.71 -7.16 -8.95
N PHE A 60 5.92 -6.88 -10.24
CA PHE A 60 7.15 -6.24 -10.71
C PHE A 60 7.24 -4.76 -10.32
N ARG A 61 6.33 -3.92 -10.85
CA ARG A 61 6.35 -2.48 -10.56
C ARG A 61 6.21 -2.18 -9.07
N GLY A 62 5.36 -2.92 -8.35
CA GLY A 62 5.21 -2.77 -6.91
C GLY A 62 6.49 -3.12 -6.15
N SER A 63 7.17 -4.21 -6.52
CA SER A 63 8.46 -4.57 -5.92
C SER A 63 9.54 -3.53 -6.20
N THR A 64 9.61 -2.99 -7.42
CA THR A 64 10.58 -1.94 -7.74
C THR A 64 10.37 -0.68 -6.89
N LEU A 65 9.11 -0.26 -6.69
CA LEU A 65 8.79 0.87 -5.82
C LEU A 65 9.16 0.57 -4.36
N ALA A 66 8.84 -0.65 -3.88
CA ALA A 66 9.17 -1.09 -2.53
C ALA A 66 10.69 -1.10 -2.28
N VAL A 67 11.48 -1.66 -3.20
CA VAL A 67 12.95 -1.69 -3.09
C VAL A 67 13.52 -0.28 -3.08
N LYS A 68 13.09 0.59 -4.01
CA LYS A 68 13.52 2.00 -4.02
C LYS A 68 13.18 2.72 -2.71
N ARG A 69 12.06 2.39 -2.08
CA ARG A 69 11.65 2.96 -0.78
C ARG A 69 12.54 2.47 0.36
N VAL A 70 12.82 1.17 0.42
CA VAL A 70 13.71 0.57 1.44
C VAL A 70 15.12 1.16 1.34
N LEU A 71 15.66 1.30 0.12
CA LEU A 71 16.99 1.89 -0.09
C LEU A 71 17.07 3.35 0.37
N ARG A 72 15.98 4.12 0.26
CA ARG A 72 15.90 5.49 0.79
C ARG A 72 15.70 5.53 2.31
N CYS A 73 15.21 4.45 2.93
CA CYS A 73 14.92 4.41 4.35
C CYS A 73 16.17 4.04 5.17
N HIS A 74 17.08 5.00 5.33
CA HIS A 74 18.30 4.85 6.13
C HIS A 74 18.42 5.93 7.23
N PRO A 75 19.30 5.75 8.23
CA PRO A 75 19.42 6.64 9.39
C PRO A 75 19.87 8.08 9.11
N TRP A 76 20.23 8.41 7.88
CA TRP A 76 20.63 9.77 7.45
C TRP A 76 19.60 10.43 6.55
N ASN A 77 18.40 9.86 6.43
CA ASN A 77 17.29 10.48 5.73
C ASN A 77 16.30 11.08 6.74
N ASP A 78 15.91 12.33 6.55
CA ASP A 78 14.98 13.05 7.43
C ASP A 78 13.61 12.38 7.49
N GLY A 79 13.26 11.59 6.47
CA GLY A 79 12.02 10.84 6.45
C GLY A 79 10.84 11.68 5.99
N GLY A 80 9.64 11.34 6.46
CA GLY A 80 8.40 12.07 6.15
C GLY A 80 7.30 11.21 5.52
N VAL A 81 6.34 11.85 4.86
CA VAL A 81 5.18 11.19 4.24
C VAL A 81 5.46 10.97 2.75
N ASP A 82 5.44 9.71 2.28
CA ASP A 82 5.53 9.37 0.85
C ASP A 82 4.60 8.18 0.62
N HIS A 83 3.45 8.48 0.03
CA HIS A 83 2.48 7.48 -0.31
C HIS A 83 2.87 6.75 -1.61
N VAL A 84 2.29 5.58 -1.82
CA VAL A 84 2.43 4.90 -3.11
C VAL A 84 1.76 5.76 -4.19
N PRO A 85 2.42 5.99 -5.34
CA PRO A 85 1.80 6.72 -6.44
C PRO A 85 0.55 5.98 -6.94
N GLN A 86 -0.45 6.72 -7.41
CA GLN A 86 -1.67 6.12 -7.95
C GLN A 86 -1.34 5.18 -9.13
N GLY A 87 -1.93 3.98 -9.13
CA GLY A 87 -1.77 3.01 -10.22
C GLY A 87 -3.07 2.83 -11.01
N GLY A 88 -2.97 2.23 -12.19
CA GLY A 88 -4.12 2.04 -13.09
C GLY A 88 -5.11 0.95 -12.67
N ARG A 89 -5.03 0.41 -11.45
CA ARG A 89 -5.98 -0.60 -10.97
C ARG A 89 -7.17 0.06 -10.31
N ILE A 90 -8.35 -0.20 -10.87
CA ILE A 90 -9.63 0.27 -10.33
C ILE A 90 -10.18 -0.80 -9.40
N PHE A 91 -10.49 -0.41 -8.17
CA PHE A 91 -11.17 -1.27 -7.20
C PHE A 91 -12.66 -0.90 -7.19
N PRO A 92 -13.57 -1.88 -7.24
CA PRO A 92 -14.99 -1.61 -7.08
C PRO A 92 -15.26 -1.03 -5.69
N GLU A 93 -16.30 -0.19 -5.60
CA GLU A 93 -16.73 0.45 -4.36
C GLU A 93 -16.98 -0.60 -3.27
N GLY A 94 -16.52 -0.31 -2.05
CA GLY A 94 -16.58 -1.25 -0.92
C GLY A 94 -15.64 -2.46 -0.99
N LYS A 95 -14.86 -2.63 -2.07
CA LYS A 95 -13.85 -3.70 -2.21
C LYS A 95 -12.42 -3.17 -2.29
N VAL A 96 -12.20 -1.94 -1.81
CA VAL A 96 -10.86 -1.37 -1.72
C VAL A 96 -10.05 -2.19 -0.70
N PRO A 97 -8.81 -2.57 -1.03
CA PRO A 97 -7.97 -3.31 -0.10
C PRO A 97 -7.74 -2.49 1.17
N ALA A 98 -7.93 -3.11 2.35
CA ALA A 98 -7.76 -2.43 3.64
C ALA A 98 -6.41 -1.71 3.77
N ILE A 99 -5.34 -2.23 3.17
CA ILE A 99 -4.03 -1.57 3.20
C ILE A 99 -4.03 -0.19 2.52
N VAL A 100 -4.78 -0.03 1.44
CA VAL A 100 -4.90 1.26 0.73
C VAL A 100 -5.63 2.25 1.63
N VAL A 101 -6.73 1.83 2.26
CA VAL A 101 -7.49 2.69 3.19
C VAL A 101 -6.66 3.07 4.42
N LEU A 102 -5.93 2.11 5.00
CA LEU A 102 -5.13 2.34 6.21
C LEU A 102 -3.94 3.28 5.98
N ASN A 103 -3.34 3.24 4.79
CA ASN A 103 -2.24 4.13 4.45
C ASN A 103 -2.71 5.53 3.99
N HIS A 104 -4.00 5.68 3.67
CA HIS A 104 -4.63 6.93 3.23
C HIS A 104 -5.92 7.17 4.04
N PRO A 105 -5.80 7.40 5.36
CA PRO A 105 -6.99 7.63 6.19
C PRO A 105 -7.71 8.91 5.73
N VAL A 106 -9.02 8.82 5.53
CA VAL A 106 -9.86 10.01 5.37
C VAL A 106 -9.95 10.66 6.74
N ILE A 107 -9.30 11.80 6.90
CA ILE A 107 -9.45 12.62 8.10
C ILE A 107 -10.77 13.39 7.92
N PRO A 108 -11.77 13.17 8.80
CA PRO A 108 -12.98 13.98 8.78
C PRO A 108 -12.60 15.44 9.01
N ASP A 109 -13.17 16.35 8.24
CA ASP A 109 -13.03 17.78 8.51
C ASP A 109 -13.71 18.06 9.86
N ASP A 110 -12.94 18.43 10.89
CA ASP A 110 -13.47 18.85 12.17
C ASP A 110 -13.99 20.29 12.06
N ASP A 111 -15.28 20.43 11.77
CA ASP A 111 -15.96 21.73 11.71
C ASP A 111 -15.73 22.56 12.99
N GLU A 112 -15.56 21.89 14.14
CA GLU A 112 -15.28 22.53 15.44
C GLU A 112 -13.97 23.35 15.45
N GLY A 113 -12.91 22.86 14.83
CA GLY A 113 -11.61 23.56 14.76
C GLY A 113 -11.69 24.82 13.91
N ARG A 114 -12.39 24.75 12.76
CA ARG A 114 -12.64 25.89 11.87
C ARG A 114 -13.52 26.95 12.54
N LEU A 115 -14.56 26.52 13.25
CA LEU A 115 -15.46 27.42 13.97
C LEU A 115 -14.78 28.12 15.16
N ARG A 116 -13.85 27.45 15.85
CA ARG A 116 -13.07 28.03 16.95
C ARG A 116 -12.03 29.03 16.43
N GLY A 117 -11.36 28.75 15.30
CA GLY A 117 -10.42 29.67 14.66
C GLY A 117 -11.05 30.91 14.00
N SER A 118 -12.34 30.85 13.65
CA SER A 118 -13.09 32.01 13.10
C SER A 118 -13.66 32.95 14.17
N ARG A 119 -13.65 32.54 15.44
CA ARG A 119 -14.19 33.31 16.58
C ARG A 119 -13.12 34.07 17.38
N SER A 120 -11.86 33.98 16.96
CA SER A 120 -10.70 34.72 17.48
C SER A 120 -10.26 35.78 16.49
#